data_AF-A0A2M7JGF7-F1
#
_entry.id   AF-A0A2M7JGF7-F1
#
_cell.length_a   1.000
_cell.length_b   1.000
_cell.length_c   1.000
_cell.angle_alpha   90.00
_cell.angle_beta   90.00
_cell.angle_gamma   90.00
#
_symmetry.space_group_name_H-M   'P 1'
#
loop_
_entity.id
_entity.type
_entity.pdbx_description
1 polymer ?
#
loop_
_entity_poly.entity_id
_entity_poly.type
_entity_poly.pdbx_seq_one_letter_code
_entity_poly.pdbx_strand_id
1 'polypeptide(L)' 'CWENIHRMWQGEAHIRTILFRDETRWPGYYFRADTPKMDDKNWLCFVNCKWDPATDKWNLMKKDIWTMPGV' A
#
# COMPACT_ATOMS: atom_id res chain seq x y z
N CYS A 1 8.85 21.86 15.68
CA CYS A 1 7.71 21.42 14.84
C CYS A 1 7.96 20.02 14.24
N TRP A 2 8.01 18.95 15.05
CA TRP A 2 8.32 17.60 14.57
C TRP A 2 7.12 16.84 14.02
N GLU A 3 5.94 17.07 14.58
CA GLU A 3 4.74 16.33 14.20
C GLU A 3 4.34 16.54 12.73
N ASN A 4 4.56 17.75 12.18
CA ASN A 4 4.28 18.00 10.77
C ASN A 4 5.20 17.17 9.85
N ILE A 5 6.45 16.97 10.22
CA ILE A 5 7.37 16.11 9.48
C ILE A 5 6.85 14.67 9.53
N HIS A 6 6.47 14.17 10.71
CA HIS A 6 5.94 12.81 10.85
C HIS A 6 4.66 12.59 10.02
N ARG A 7 3.75 13.57 10.01
CA ARG A 7 2.52 13.53 9.20
C ARG A 7 2.83 13.48 7.71
N MET A 8 3.81 14.24 7.23
CA MET A 8 4.21 14.21 5.82
C MET A 8 4.73 12.83 5.41
N TRP A 9 5.60 12.22 6.21
CA TRP A 9 6.12 10.87 5.92
C TRP A 9 5.02 9.80 5.91
N GLN A 10 4.08 9.85 6.85
CA GLN A 10 2.93 8.95 6.86
C GLN A 10 2.01 9.16 5.65
N GLY A 11 1.72 10.42 5.30
CA GLY A 11 0.91 10.76 4.13
C GLY A 11 1.54 10.26 2.82
N GLU A 12 2.85 10.42 2.65
CA GLU A 12 3.56 9.94 1.47
C GLU A 12 3.54 8.42 1.35
N ALA A 13 3.83 7.70 2.44
CA ALA A 13 3.77 6.24 2.48
C ALA A 13 2.36 5.73 2.11
N HIS A 14 1.32 6.38 2.65
CA HIS A 14 -0.07 6.05 2.37
C HIS A 14 -0.43 6.22 0.88
N ILE A 15 -0.12 7.37 0.28
CA ILE A 15 -0.46 7.63 -1.12
C ILE A 15 0.34 6.71 -2.07
N ARG A 16 1.63 6.46 -1.80
CA ARG A 16 2.44 5.55 -2.62
C ARG A 16 1.90 4.11 -2.61
N THR A 17 1.40 3.64 -1.47
CA THR A 17 0.84 2.28 -1.37
C THR A 17 -0.53 2.16 -2.05
N ILE A 18 -1.38 3.19 -2.00
CA ILE A 18 -2.64 3.23 -2.78
C ILE A 18 -2.35 3.30 -4.27
N LEU A 19 -1.39 4.14 -4.70
CA LEU A 19 -1.03 4.29 -6.11
C LEU A 19 -0.45 3.01 -6.70
N PHE A 20 0.35 2.27 -5.93
CA PHE A 20 0.90 0.98 -6.36
C PHE A 20 -0.17 -0.09 -6.53
N ARG A 21 -1.25 -0.07 -5.72
CA ARG A 21 -2.34 -1.04 -5.78
C ARG A 21 -3.35 -0.67 -6.86
N ASP A 22 -3.39 -1.46 -7.92
CA ASP A 22 -4.25 -1.21 -9.09
C ASP A 22 -5.62 -1.91 -8.99
N GLU A 23 -6.35 -1.61 -7.92
CA GLU A 23 -7.72 -2.07 -7.66
C GLU A 23 -8.41 -1.18 -6.62
N THR A 24 -9.70 -1.39 -6.40
CA THR A 24 -10.42 -0.87 -5.22
C THR A 24 -10.73 -2.02 -4.28
N ARG A 25 -9.89 -2.20 -3.25
CA ARG A 25 -9.99 -3.30 -2.28
C ARG A 25 -11.01 -3.04 -1.16
N TRP A 26 -11.15 -1.80 -0.72
CA TRP A 26 -11.99 -1.44 0.43
C TRP A 26 -12.96 -0.31 0.06
N PRO A 27 -13.93 -0.59 -0.84
CA PRO A 27 -14.95 0.39 -1.19
C PRO A 27 -15.71 0.80 0.07
N GLY A 28 -15.82 2.12 0.30
CA GLY A 28 -16.33 2.71 1.54
C GLY A 28 -15.25 3.36 2.40
N TYR A 29 -14.01 2.84 2.36
CA TYR A 29 -12.85 3.55 2.91
C TYR A 29 -12.22 4.48 1.86
N TYR A 30 -12.01 3.98 0.64
CA TYR A 30 -11.66 4.81 -0.51
C TYR A 30 -12.11 4.14 -1.81
N PHE A 31 -12.12 4.91 -2.90
CA PHE A 31 -12.38 4.42 -4.25
C PHE A 31 -11.28 4.91 -5.19
N ARG A 32 -10.69 4.00 -5.97
CA ARG A 32 -9.86 4.35 -7.12
C ARG A 32 -10.75 4.40 -8.36
N ALA A 33 -10.94 5.59 -8.91
CA ALA A 33 -11.84 5.80 -10.04
C ALA A 33 -11.36 5.11 -11.33
N ASP A 34 -10.05 4.96 -11.49
CA ASP A 34 -9.40 4.29 -12.63
C ASP A 34 -9.45 2.76 -12.53
N THR A 35 -9.39 2.22 -11.31
CA THR A 35 -9.55 0.78 -11.03
C THR A 35 -10.63 0.53 -9.97
N PRO A 36 -11.92 0.68 -10.33
CA PRO A 36 -13.02 0.71 -9.35
C PRO A 36 -13.43 -0.66 -8.81
N LYS A 37 -12.89 -1.75 -9.36
CA LYS A 37 -13.25 -3.13 -8.99
C LYS A 37 -12.15 -3.76 -8.14
N MET A 38 -12.54 -4.73 -7.32
CA MET A 38 -11.64 -5.63 -6.60
C MET A 38 -11.10 -6.70 -7.55
N ASP A 39 -9.82 -7.05 -7.42
CA ASP A 39 -9.11 -8.00 -8.27
C ASP A 39 -8.30 -9.00 -7.43
N ASP A 40 -8.94 -10.09 -7.00
CA ASP A 40 -8.30 -11.14 -6.20
C ASP A 40 -7.22 -11.91 -6.96
N LYS A 41 -7.30 -11.95 -8.28
CA LYS A 41 -6.34 -12.72 -9.09
C LYS A 41 -4.94 -12.09 -9.01
N ASN A 42 -4.87 -10.77 -9.00
CA ASN A 42 -3.59 -10.06 -9.03
C ASN A 42 -3.24 -9.35 -7.71
N TRP A 43 -4.23 -9.08 -6.86
CA TRP A 43 -4.08 -8.17 -5.71
C TRP A 43 -4.57 -8.72 -4.38
N LEU A 44 -4.91 -10.01 -4.30
CA LEU A 44 -5.11 -10.71 -3.02
C LEU A 44 -3.76 -10.96 -2.32
N CYS A 45 -3.13 -9.87 -1.88
CA CYS A 45 -1.83 -9.83 -1.26
C CYS A 45 -1.71 -8.58 -0.38
N PHE A 46 -0.71 -8.55 0.50
CA PHE A 46 -0.30 -7.32 1.16
C PHE A 46 0.51 -6.44 0.19
N VAL A 47 0.41 -5.12 0.37
CA VAL A 47 1.28 -4.14 -0.28
C VAL A 47 2.15 -3.53 0.80
N ASN A 48 3.46 -3.72 0.68
CA ASN A 48 4.44 -3.20 1.61
C ASN A 48 5.26 -2.11 0.92
N CYS A 49 5.71 -1.12 1.71
CA CYS A 49 6.63 -0.09 1.26
C CYS A 49 7.85 -0.02 2.19
N LYS A 50 9.02 0.26 1.61
CA LYS A 50 10.26 0.53 2.34
C LYS A 50 10.97 1.71 1.71
N TRP A 51 11.25 2.75 2.48
CA TRP A 51 12.12 3.85 2.06
C TRP A 51 13.58 3.54 2.40
N ASP A 52 14.48 3.86 1.49
CA ASP A 52 15.93 3.72 1.67
C ASP A 52 16.59 5.11 1.79
N PRO A 53 17.13 5.48 2.97
CA PRO A 53 17.79 6.77 3.18
C PRO A 53 19.07 6.95 2.37
N ALA A 54 19.76 5.87 1.99
CA ALA A 54 21.02 5.97 1.27
C ALA A 54 20.81 6.38 -0.20
N THR A 55 19.66 6.01 -0.76
CA THR A 55 19.33 6.25 -2.17
C THR A 55 18.17 7.21 -2.38
N ASP A 56 17.48 7.60 -1.31
CA ASP A 56 16.25 8.40 -1.30
C ASP A 56 15.15 7.81 -2.20
N LYS A 57 14.98 6.48 -2.14
CA LYS A 57 14.03 5.74 -2.97
C LYS A 57 13.04 4.94 -2.15
N TRP A 58 11.81 4.88 -2.65
CA TRP A 58 10.76 4.02 -2.14
C TRP A 58 10.70 2.71 -2.93
N ASN A 59 10.75 1.59 -2.23
CA ASN A 59 10.56 0.26 -2.79
C ASN A 59 9.18 -0.27 -2.38
N LEU A 60 8.31 -0.48 -3.38
CA LEU A 60 6.97 -1.03 -3.22
C LEU A 60 6.98 -2.50 -3.63
N MET A 61 6.27 -3.35 -2.91
CA MET A 61 6.24 -4.78 -3.18
C MET A 61 4.96 -5.45 -2.73
N LYS A 62 4.58 -6.50 -3.47
CA LYS A 62 3.55 -7.46 -3.06
C LYS A 62 4.15 -8.48 -2.08
N LYS A 63 3.38 -8.82 -1.05
CA LYS A 63 3.72 -9.90 -0.11
C LYS A 63 2.52 -10.82 0.04
N ASP A 64 2.78 -12.12 -0.03
CA ASP A 64 1.73 -13.12 0.06
C ASP A 64 1.07 -13.11 1.44
N ILE A 65 -0.21 -13.47 1.45
CA ILE A 65 -0.95 -13.68 2.69
C ILE A 65 -0.49 -15.01 3.26
N TRP A 66 0.25 -14.97 4.37
CA TRP A 66 0.66 -16.19 5.05
C TRP A 66 -0.53 -16.83 5.77
N THR A 67 -1.03 -17.93 5.24
CA THR A 67 -1.98 -18.80 5.94
C THR A 67 -1.20 -19.87 6.68
N MET A 68 -1.23 -19.84 8.02
CA MET A 68 -0.63 -20.91 8.83
C MET A 68 -1.31 -22.25 8.49
N PRO A 69 -0.57 -23.31 8.12
CA PRO A 69 -1.17 -24.62 7.99
C PRO A 69 -1.60 -25.15 9.37
N GLY A 70 -2.88 -25.49 9.53
CA GLY A 70 -3.39 -26.20 10.72
C GLY A 70 -4.08 -25.36 11.79
N VAL A 71 -4.46 -24.11 11.50
CA VAL A 71 -5.45 -23.32 12.25
C VAL A 71 -6.54 -22.83 11.32
#